data_AF-A0A819UYZ5-F1
#
_entry.id   AF-A0A819UYZ5-F1
#
_cell.length_a   1.000
_cell.length_b   1.000
_cell.length_c   1.000
_cell.angle_alpha   90.00
_cell.angle_beta   90.00
_cell.angle_gamma   90.00
#
_symmetry.space_group_name_H-M   'P 1'
#
loop_
_entity.id
_entity.type
_entity.pdbx_description
1 polymer ?
#
loop_
_entity_poly.entity_id
_entity_poly.type
_entity_poly.pdbx_seq_one_letter_code
_entity_poly.pdbx_strand_id
1 'polypeptide(L)'
;MNQDETDIDCGGGKCPKCPNKWKCKLNSDCISGVCKSGTCQVPLCNDNVMNGDETDKDCGGSGKCPKCLNKYKCKLHSDCMSGVCKCGTCQVPLCNDNVMNGDETDKDCGGGGKCPKCPNKYKCKLPSDCISGVFPLCNDNVMNGDETDKDCGGGGKCPKCPNKYKCKLHSDCMSGVCKCGTCQ
;
A
#
# COMPACT_ATOMS: atom_id res chain seq x y z
N MET A 1 15.75 8.40 46.45
CA MET A 1 14.43 9.04 46.49
C MET A 1 14.50 10.27 47.37
N ASN A 2 14.82 11.41 46.78
CA ASN A 2 14.69 12.71 47.41
C ASN A 2 13.99 13.62 46.41
N GLN A 3 13.07 14.47 46.87
CA GLN A 3 12.35 15.47 46.04
C GLN A 3 11.37 14.90 44.99
N ASP A 4 10.29 14.25 45.47
CA ASP A 4 9.12 13.80 44.67
C ASP A 4 9.37 12.71 43.61
N GLU A 5 10.62 12.28 43.39
CA GLU A 5 11.03 11.24 42.43
C GLU A 5 10.28 9.90 42.58
N THR A 6 10.03 9.23 41.45
CA THR A 6 9.36 7.92 41.42
C THR A 6 10.31 6.75 41.22
N ASP A 7 11.52 6.99 40.72
CA ASP A 7 12.65 6.06 40.74
C ASP A 7 13.96 6.83 40.97
N ILE A 8 15.10 6.14 41.05
CA ILE A 8 16.42 6.76 41.28
C ILE A 8 16.71 7.78 40.17
N ASP A 9 16.75 9.08 40.51
CA ASP A 9 17.08 10.18 39.60
C ASP A 9 16.07 10.41 38.45
N CYS A 10 14.81 9.96 38.59
CA CYS A 10 13.76 10.20 37.59
C CYS A 10 12.32 10.25 38.16
N GLY A 11 11.42 10.89 37.40
CA GLY A 11 10.00 11.02 37.71
C GLY A 11 9.67 12.11 38.73
N GLY A 12 8.41 12.24 39.13
CA GLY A 12 8.03 13.23 40.15
C GLY A 12 7.89 14.67 39.65
N GLY A 13 7.78 14.87 38.33
CA GLY A 13 7.52 16.15 37.69
C GLY A 13 8.69 17.16 37.66
N LYS A 14 9.62 17.10 38.63
CA LYS A 14 10.84 17.93 38.67
C LYS A 14 12.04 17.25 38.01
N CYS A 15 12.15 15.93 38.11
CA CYS A 15 13.22 15.16 37.50
C CYS A 15 12.84 14.73 36.08
N PRO A 16 13.83 14.38 35.22
CA PRO A 16 13.56 13.85 33.89
C PRO A 16 12.66 12.60 33.96
N LYS A 17 11.95 12.33 32.86
CA LYS A 17 11.07 11.16 32.75
C LYS A 17 11.86 9.86 32.82
N CYS A 18 11.31 8.88 33.51
CA CYS A 18 11.85 7.55 33.71
C CYS A 18 11.82 6.69 32.42
N PRO A 19 12.89 5.93 32.14
CA PRO A 19 12.93 4.96 31.06
C PRO A 19 11.94 3.81 31.21
N ASN A 20 11.75 3.03 30.14
CA ASN A 20 10.94 1.82 30.18
C ASN A 20 11.45 0.85 31.24
N LYS A 21 10.53 0.17 31.95
CA LYS A 21 10.76 -0.77 33.05
C LYS A 21 11.16 -0.16 34.41
N TRP A 22 11.24 1.16 34.51
CA TRP A 22 11.53 1.87 35.77
C TRP A 22 10.25 2.20 36.54
N LYS A 23 10.37 2.50 37.84
CA LYS A 23 9.24 2.78 38.71
C LYS A 23 8.58 4.12 38.39
N CYS A 24 7.26 4.14 38.49
CA CYS A 24 6.44 5.33 38.25
C CYS A 24 5.21 5.34 39.17
N LYS A 25 4.62 6.51 39.38
CA LYS A 25 3.32 6.67 40.03
C LYS A 25 2.28 7.24 39.07
N LEU A 26 2.71 8.09 38.15
CA LEU A 26 1.88 8.76 37.15
C LEU A 26 2.41 8.48 35.74
N ASN A 27 1.52 8.54 34.76
CA ASN A 27 1.87 8.43 33.34
C ASN A 27 2.92 9.47 32.92
N SER A 28 2.85 10.68 33.48
CA SER A 28 3.79 11.77 33.21
C SER A 28 5.23 11.46 33.67
N ASP A 29 5.41 10.51 34.58
CA ASP A 29 6.73 10.10 35.05
C ASP A 29 7.49 9.31 33.99
N CYS A 30 6.81 8.69 33.02
CA CYS A 30 7.43 7.79 32.05
C CYS A 30 7.72 8.49 30.73
N ILE A 31 8.85 8.17 30.09
CA ILE A 31 9.17 8.65 28.73
C ILE A 31 8.07 8.21 27.76
N SER A 32 7.57 6.98 27.89
CA SER A 32 6.44 6.45 27.12
C SER A 32 5.11 7.12 27.41
N GLY A 33 4.99 7.88 28.52
CA GLY A 33 3.70 8.40 28.96
C GLY A 33 2.77 7.32 29.52
N VAL A 34 3.23 6.10 29.76
CA VAL A 34 2.42 4.98 30.24
C VAL A 34 3.03 4.37 31.49
N CYS A 35 2.37 4.58 32.63
CA CYS A 35 2.67 3.96 33.91
C CYS A 35 1.62 2.89 34.21
N LYS A 36 2.03 1.61 34.25
CA LYS A 36 1.13 0.49 34.53
C LYS A 36 1.73 -0.41 35.59
N SER A 37 0.94 -0.74 36.60
CA SER A 37 1.37 -1.55 37.75
C SER A 37 2.62 -0.99 38.46
N GLY A 38 2.74 0.34 38.52
CA GLY A 38 3.87 1.02 39.15
C GLY A 38 5.16 1.03 38.33
N THR A 39 5.11 0.63 37.05
CA THR A 39 6.28 0.55 36.18
C THR A 39 6.01 1.17 34.81
N CYS A 40 6.98 1.90 34.28
CA CYS A 40 6.93 2.50 32.94
C CYS A 40 6.90 1.43 31.86
N GLN A 41 5.89 1.48 31.00
CA GLN A 41 5.70 0.52 29.92
C GLN A 41 6.47 0.94 28.68
N VAL A 42 6.80 -0.05 27.83
CA VAL A 42 7.32 0.22 26.49
C VAL A 42 6.19 0.84 25.65
N PRO A 43 6.46 1.89 24.85
CA PRO A 43 5.51 2.44 23.88
C PRO A 43 4.89 1.35 23.00
N LEU A 44 3.56 1.32 22.88
CA LEU A 44 2.85 0.38 22.00
C LEU A 44 1.91 1.14 21.06
N CYS A 45 1.79 0.63 19.83
CA CYS A 45 0.94 1.24 18.80
C CYS A 45 -0.57 1.00 18.98
N ASN A 46 -1.01 0.79 20.21
CA ASN A 46 -2.40 0.53 20.59
C ASN A 46 -2.66 0.83 22.07
N ASP A 47 -1.84 1.69 22.68
CA ASP A 47 -1.94 2.08 24.09
C ASP A 47 -2.73 3.38 24.31
N ASN A 48 -3.29 3.98 23.25
CA ASN A 48 -4.05 5.23 23.25
C ASN A 48 -3.24 6.48 23.62
N VAL A 49 -1.91 6.39 23.59
CA VAL A 49 -1.00 7.49 23.87
C VAL A 49 -0.09 7.72 22.67
N MET A 50 -0.05 8.96 22.17
CA MET A 50 0.90 9.33 21.12
C MET A 50 2.34 9.30 21.69
N ASN A 51 3.07 8.21 21.48
CA ASN A 51 4.39 7.99 22.06
C ASN A 51 5.34 7.23 21.11
N GLY A 52 6.60 7.07 21.51
CA GLY A 52 7.60 6.38 20.68
C GLY A 52 7.81 7.06 19.32
N ASP A 53 7.68 6.27 18.25
CA ASP A 53 7.89 6.72 16.87
C ASP A 53 6.61 7.19 16.17
N GLU A 54 5.46 7.17 16.85
CA GLU A 54 4.17 7.50 16.28
C GLU A 54 4.08 8.93 15.73
N THR A 55 3.35 9.09 14.62
CA THR A 55 3.07 10.42 14.05
C THR A 55 1.69 10.94 14.38
N ASP A 56 0.77 10.05 14.73
CA ASP A 56 -0.47 10.34 15.43
C ASP A 56 -0.75 9.21 16.42
N LYS A 57 -1.70 9.40 17.34
CA LYS A 57 -2.02 8.43 18.39
C LYS A 57 -2.25 7.03 17.80
N ASP A 58 -1.45 6.06 18.26
CA ASP A 58 -1.49 4.65 17.86
C ASP A 58 -1.21 4.37 16.37
N CYS A 59 -0.61 5.31 15.62
CA CYS A 59 -0.35 5.10 14.19
C CYS A 59 0.85 5.89 13.62
N GLY A 60 1.33 5.39 12.48
CA GLY A 60 2.38 6.01 11.69
C GLY A 60 3.78 5.85 12.29
N GLY A 61 4.72 6.62 11.76
CA GLY A 61 6.13 6.49 12.11
C GLY A 61 6.86 5.44 11.30
N SER A 62 8.18 5.39 11.46
CA SER A 62 9.06 4.43 10.80
C SER A 62 9.06 3.02 11.43
N GLY A 63 8.20 2.78 12.42
CA GLY A 63 8.18 1.57 13.24
C GLY A 63 7.19 0.48 12.78
N LYS A 64 6.87 -0.43 13.70
CA LYS A 64 5.91 -1.54 13.52
C LYS A 64 4.44 -1.10 13.64
N CYS A 65 4.19 0.20 13.81
CA CYS A 65 2.85 0.72 14.01
C CYS A 65 2.02 0.63 12.72
N PRO A 66 0.69 0.46 12.85
CA PRO A 66 -0.19 0.51 11.70
C PRO A 66 -0.11 1.91 11.07
N LYS A 67 -0.31 1.96 9.76
CA LYS A 67 -0.39 3.23 9.05
C LYS A 67 -1.63 4.02 9.50
N CYS A 68 -1.50 5.32 9.58
CA CYS A 68 -2.55 6.25 9.91
C CYS A 68 -3.63 6.32 8.83
N LEU A 69 -4.88 6.46 9.28
CA LEU A 69 -6.03 6.71 8.43
C LEU A 69 -6.02 8.16 7.90
N ASN A 70 -6.88 8.42 6.93
CA ASN A 70 -7.06 9.77 6.39
C ASN A 70 -7.39 10.78 7.51
N LYS A 71 -6.90 12.01 7.37
CA LYS A 71 -7.00 13.15 8.30
C LYS A 71 -6.14 13.07 9.58
N TYR A 72 -5.52 11.93 9.87
CA TYR A 72 -4.56 11.81 10.97
C TYR A 72 -3.22 12.45 10.58
N LYS A 73 -2.41 12.77 11.59
CA LYS A 73 -1.11 13.41 11.43
C LYS A 73 -0.07 12.44 10.87
N CYS A 74 0.81 12.98 10.06
CA CYS A 74 1.92 12.25 9.43
C CYS A 74 3.13 13.16 9.29
N LYS A 75 4.31 12.55 9.20
CA LYS A 75 5.57 13.23 8.84
C LYS A 75 6.05 12.76 7.46
N LEU A 76 5.78 11.51 7.13
CA LEU A 76 6.20 10.83 5.91
C LEU A 76 5.00 10.23 5.20
N HIS A 77 5.15 10.06 3.88
CA HIS A 77 4.16 9.39 3.04
C HIS A 77 3.89 7.95 3.49
N SER A 78 4.91 7.26 4.01
CA SER A 78 4.82 5.90 4.55
C SER A 78 3.93 5.78 5.77
N ASP A 79 3.71 6.87 6.51
CA ASP A 79 2.89 6.87 7.72
C ASP A 79 1.41 6.71 7.38
N CYS A 80 0.99 7.04 6.17
CA CYS A 80 -0.41 7.07 5.76
C CYS A 80 -0.82 5.81 5.03
N MET A 81 -2.03 5.30 5.31
CA MET A 81 -2.61 4.19 4.53
C MET A 81 -2.74 4.54 3.05
N SER A 82 -3.07 5.79 2.73
CA SER A 82 -3.10 6.30 1.35
C SER A 82 -1.72 6.42 0.71
N GLY A 83 -0.63 6.37 1.49
CA GLY A 83 0.70 6.69 1.01
C GLY A 83 0.90 8.18 0.71
N VAL A 84 -0.03 9.05 1.10
CA VAL A 84 0.02 10.50 0.82
C VAL A 84 -0.04 11.30 2.11
N CYS A 85 1.09 11.90 2.45
CA CYS A 85 1.20 12.84 3.56
C CYS A 85 1.36 14.26 3.02
N LYS A 86 0.34 15.10 3.18
CA LYS A 86 0.35 16.49 2.70
C LYS A 86 -0.02 17.43 3.83
N CYS A 87 0.75 18.52 3.96
CA CYS A 87 0.55 19.50 5.04
C CYS A 87 0.51 18.86 6.44
N GLY A 88 1.30 17.79 6.66
CA GLY A 88 1.35 17.07 7.93
C GLY A 88 0.13 16.21 8.25
N THR A 89 -0.75 15.95 7.28
CA THR A 89 -1.93 15.10 7.45
C THR A 89 -2.10 14.09 6.30
N CYS A 90 -2.57 12.90 6.64
CA CYS A 90 -2.84 11.84 5.68
C CYS A 90 -4.03 12.23 4.80
N GLN A 91 -3.80 12.24 3.49
CA GLN A 91 -4.83 12.61 2.54
C GLN A 91 -5.68 11.40 2.16
N VAL A 92 -6.92 11.67 1.75
CA VAL A 92 -7.74 10.67 1.06
C VAL A 92 -7.02 10.29 -0.25
N PRO A 93 -6.96 9.00 -0.61
CA PRO A 93 -6.40 8.58 -1.90
C PRO A 93 -7.18 9.24 -3.04
N LEU A 94 -6.47 9.88 -3.98
CA LEU A 94 -7.06 10.53 -5.15
C LEU A 94 -6.51 9.93 -6.42
N CYS A 95 -7.37 9.86 -7.45
CA CYS A 95 -7.03 9.32 -8.77
C CYS A 95 -6.12 10.23 -9.63
N ASN A 96 -5.35 11.11 -9.00
CA ASN A 96 -4.45 12.07 -9.63
C ASN A 96 -3.36 12.56 -8.66
N ASP A 97 -3.09 11.82 -7.59
CA ASP A 97 -2.10 12.18 -6.57
C ASP A 97 -0.69 11.63 -6.85
N ASN A 98 -0.50 10.97 -7.99
CA ASN A 98 0.74 10.34 -8.42
C ASN A 98 1.18 9.14 -7.57
N VAL A 99 0.27 8.53 -6.80
CA VAL A 99 0.54 7.36 -5.96
C VAL A 99 -0.48 6.27 -6.27
N MET A 100 -0.01 5.06 -6.59
CA MET A 100 -0.91 3.91 -6.74
C MET A 100 -1.53 3.52 -5.39
N ASN A 101 -2.74 3.98 -5.10
CA ASN A 101 -3.40 3.79 -3.81
C ASN A 101 -4.93 3.60 -3.94
N GLY A 102 -5.59 3.35 -2.80
CA GLY A 102 -7.05 3.16 -2.79
C GLY A 102 -7.51 1.99 -3.66
N ASP A 103 -8.43 2.26 -4.58
CA ASP A 103 -9.01 1.27 -5.50
C ASP A 103 -8.29 1.21 -6.86
N GLU A 104 -7.22 1.97 -7.05
CA GLU A 104 -6.48 2.04 -8.30
C GLU A 104 -5.86 0.70 -8.70
N THR A 105 -5.93 0.39 -10.00
CA THR A 105 -5.30 -0.83 -10.56
C THR A 105 -3.97 -0.56 -11.22
N ASP A 106 -3.75 0.69 -11.62
CA ASP A 106 -2.44 1.27 -11.91
C ASP A 106 -2.42 2.72 -11.41
N LYS A 107 -1.25 3.33 -11.33
CA LYS A 107 -1.05 4.67 -10.80
C LYS A 107 -2.05 5.69 -11.40
N ASP A 108 -2.88 6.29 -10.54
CA ASP A 108 -3.90 7.29 -10.89
C ASP A 108 -5.04 6.80 -11.81
N CYS A 109 -5.26 5.49 -11.95
CA CYS A 109 -6.32 4.97 -12.83
C CYS A 109 -6.89 3.59 -12.44
N GLY A 110 -8.10 3.30 -12.94
CA GLY A 110 -8.77 2.01 -12.77
C GLY A 110 -9.76 1.95 -11.62
N GLY A 111 -9.94 0.79 -10.99
CA GLY A 111 -10.80 0.66 -9.80
C GLY A 111 -12.30 0.71 -10.07
N GLY A 112 -12.74 0.20 -11.23
CA GLY A 112 -14.13 -0.17 -11.48
C GLY A 112 -15.18 0.93 -11.31
N GLY A 113 -14.81 2.21 -11.48
CA GLY A 113 -15.76 3.33 -11.54
C GLY A 113 -15.50 4.50 -10.58
N LYS A 114 -14.52 4.40 -9.66
CA LYS A 114 -14.12 5.53 -8.80
C LYS A 114 -13.06 6.42 -9.42
N CYS A 115 -12.14 5.84 -10.20
CA CYS A 115 -11.09 6.55 -10.91
C CYS A 115 -11.32 6.52 -12.44
N PRO A 116 -10.75 7.47 -13.19
CA PRO A 116 -10.73 7.40 -14.64
C PRO A 116 -10.12 6.07 -15.08
N LYS A 117 -10.63 5.58 -16.20
CA LYS A 117 -10.12 4.36 -16.82
C LYS A 117 -8.67 4.55 -17.26
N CYS A 118 -7.88 3.52 -17.11
CA CYS A 118 -6.48 3.47 -17.51
C CYS A 118 -6.31 3.52 -19.04
N PRO A 119 -5.37 4.34 -19.55
CA PRO A 119 -4.95 4.30 -20.95
C PRO A 119 -4.32 2.97 -21.36
N ASN A 120 -4.36 2.66 -22.66
CA ASN A 120 -3.72 1.49 -23.25
C ASN A 120 -2.19 1.61 -23.11
N LYS A 121 -1.64 1.05 -22.01
CA LYS A 121 -0.22 0.88 -21.62
C LYS A 121 -0.08 0.59 -20.12
N TYR A 122 -1.13 0.85 -19.34
CA TYR A 122 -1.20 0.64 -17.89
C TYR A 122 -1.82 -0.73 -17.56
N LYS A 123 -1.50 -1.28 -16.39
CA LYS A 123 -2.02 -2.56 -15.88
C LYS A 123 -3.47 -2.40 -15.40
N CYS A 124 -4.42 -2.77 -16.24
CA CYS A 124 -5.82 -2.96 -15.81
C CYS A 124 -5.96 -4.34 -15.14
N LYS A 125 -6.63 -4.43 -13.98
CA LYS A 125 -6.96 -5.75 -13.38
C LYS A 125 -8.32 -6.27 -13.85
N LEU A 126 -9.24 -5.38 -14.20
CA LEU A 126 -10.57 -5.70 -14.71
C LEU A 126 -10.84 -4.99 -16.04
N PRO A 127 -11.71 -5.54 -16.91
CA PRO A 127 -12.12 -4.89 -18.17
C PRO A 127 -12.73 -3.49 -17.95
N SER A 128 -13.43 -3.29 -16.83
CA SER A 128 -14.00 -2.00 -16.42
C SER A 128 -12.95 -0.91 -16.19
N ASP A 129 -11.70 -1.30 -15.92
CA ASP A 129 -10.63 -0.37 -15.54
C ASP A 129 -9.98 0.29 -16.75
N CYS A 130 -10.21 -0.20 -17.98
CA CYS A 130 -9.51 0.22 -19.18
C CYS A 130 -10.39 1.11 -20.08
N ILE A 131 -9.83 2.18 -20.68
CA ILE A 131 -10.57 3.09 -21.59
C ILE A 131 -11.12 2.31 -22.78
N SER A 132 -10.30 1.39 -23.30
CA SER A 132 -10.66 0.46 -24.36
C SER A 132 -11.68 -0.60 -23.92
N GLY A 133 -11.89 -0.80 -22.62
CA GLY A 133 -12.66 -1.93 -22.09
C GLY A 133 -11.90 -3.27 -22.18
N VAL A 134 -10.62 -3.23 -22.56
CA VAL A 134 -9.86 -4.40 -22.98
C VAL A 134 -8.72 -4.66 -22.00
N PHE A 135 -8.98 -5.56 -21.05
CA PHE A 135 -8.02 -6.64 -20.82
C PHE A 135 -8.10 -7.51 -22.08
N PRO A 136 -7.00 -8.06 -22.65
CA PRO A 136 -7.15 -9.05 -23.72
C PRO A 136 -7.88 -10.25 -23.14
N LEU A 137 -9.21 -10.20 -23.26
CA LEU A 137 -10.12 -11.28 -23.00
C LEU A 137 -9.96 -12.10 -24.25
N CYS A 138 -9.23 -13.20 -24.12
CA CYS A 138 -8.91 -14.09 -25.21
C CYS A 138 -10.14 -14.91 -25.64
N ASN A 139 -11.29 -14.24 -25.73
CA ASN A 139 -12.62 -14.69 -26.07
C ASN A 139 -13.58 -13.51 -26.38
N ASP A 140 -13.09 -12.31 -26.64
CA ASP A 140 -13.90 -11.12 -26.95
C ASP A 140 -14.10 -10.90 -28.46
N ASN A 141 -13.54 -11.78 -29.29
CA ASN A 141 -13.57 -11.73 -30.75
C ASN A 141 -12.91 -10.49 -31.36
N VAL A 142 -12.00 -9.84 -30.64
CA VAL A 142 -11.24 -8.67 -31.10
C VAL A 142 -9.75 -8.93 -30.94
N MET A 143 -8.95 -8.74 -32.00
CA MET A 143 -7.49 -8.85 -31.88
C MET A 143 -6.93 -7.65 -31.09
N ASN A 144 -6.59 -7.86 -29.81
CA ASN A 144 -6.16 -6.77 -28.93
C ASN A 144 -5.14 -7.24 -27.86
N GLY A 145 -4.58 -6.29 -27.10
CA GLY A 145 -3.55 -6.59 -26.10
C GLY A 145 -2.30 -7.26 -26.69
N ASP A 146 -1.88 -8.38 -26.11
CA ASP A 146 -0.68 -9.13 -26.54
C ASP A 146 -0.98 -10.18 -27.63
N GLU A 147 -2.24 -10.34 -28.04
CA GLU A 147 -2.68 -11.36 -29.02
C GLU A 147 -1.93 -11.29 -30.35
N THR A 148 -1.61 -12.46 -30.91
CA THR A 148 -1.03 -12.57 -32.26
C THR A 148 -2.04 -12.89 -33.33
N ASP A 149 -3.21 -13.39 -32.94
CA ASP A 149 -4.43 -13.41 -33.74
C ASP A 149 -5.63 -13.25 -32.78
N LYS A 150 -6.82 -12.97 -33.31
CA LYS A 150 -8.04 -12.76 -32.53
C LYS A 150 -8.19 -13.81 -31.43
N ASP A 151 -8.24 -13.39 -30.18
CA ASP A 151 -8.43 -14.22 -28.99
C ASP A 151 -7.30 -15.24 -28.69
N CYS A 152 -6.12 -15.13 -29.30
CA CYS A 152 -5.05 -16.10 -29.09
C CYS A 152 -3.61 -15.57 -29.28
N GLY A 153 -2.65 -16.28 -28.69
CA GLY A 153 -1.21 -16.00 -28.81
C GLY A 153 -0.70 -14.99 -27.77
N GLY A 154 0.48 -14.40 -27.99
CA GLY A 154 0.94 -13.30 -27.12
C GLY A 154 1.65 -13.71 -25.84
N GLY A 155 2.54 -14.70 -25.92
CA GLY A 155 3.56 -14.91 -24.88
C GLY A 155 3.07 -15.26 -23.47
N GLY A 156 1.87 -15.87 -23.34
CA GLY A 156 1.47 -16.58 -22.12
C GLY A 156 0.24 -16.06 -21.37
N LYS A 157 -0.39 -14.96 -21.83
CA LYS A 157 -1.65 -14.47 -21.24
C LYS A 157 -2.88 -15.08 -21.89
N CYS A 158 -2.82 -15.36 -23.20
CA CYS A 158 -3.89 -15.97 -23.97
C CYS A 158 -3.57 -17.42 -24.37
N PRO A 159 -4.60 -18.26 -24.62
CA PRO A 159 -4.39 -19.59 -25.16
C PRO A 159 -3.60 -19.50 -26.47
N LYS A 160 -2.80 -20.53 -26.72
CA LYS A 160 -2.03 -20.62 -27.96
C LYS A 160 -2.97 -20.73 -29.15
N CYS A 161 -2.60 -20.11 -30.26
CA CYS A 161 -3.36 -20.08 -31.49
C CYS A 161 -3.43 -21.47 -32.16
N PRO A 162 -4.61 -21.88 -32.66
CA PRO A 162 -4.75 -23.08 -33.49
C PRO A 162 -4.01 -22.94 -34.83
N ASN A 163 -3.89 -24.05 -35.55
CA ASN A 163 -3.31 -24.03 -36.90
C ASN A 163 -4.10 -23.10 -37.83
N LYS A 164 -3.39 -22.40 -38.73
CA LYS A 164 -3.87 -21.36 -39.66
C LYS A 164 -4.07 -19.96 -39.06
N TYR A 165 -3.96 -19.79 -37.74
CA TYR A 165 -4.00 -18.48 -37.10
C TYR A 165 -2.63 -17.79 -37.17
N LYS A 166 -2.63 -16.46 -37.08
CA LYS A 166 -1.43 -15.64 -37.11
C LYS A 166 -0.59 -15.80 -35.85
N CYS A 167 0.72 -15.71 -36.02
CA CYS A 167 1.69 -15.82 -34.94
C CYS A 167 2.89 -14.92 -35.19
N LYS A 168 3.60 -14.56 -34.11
CA LYS A 168 4.89 -13.83 -34.19
C LYS A 168 6.04 -14.70 -33.69
N LEU A 169 5.77 -15.56 -32.72
CA LEU A 169 6.71 -16.48 -32.09
C LEU A 169 6.19 -17.92 -32.19
N HIS A 170 7.12 -18.86 -32.18
CA HIS A 170 6.83 -20.29 -32.07
C HIS A 170 5.95 -20.63 -30.86
N SER A 171 6.14 -19.93 -29.75
CA SER A 171 5.36 -20.09 -28.52
C SER A 171 3.88 -19.70 -28.65
N ASP A 172 3.52 -18.89 -29.66
CA ASP A 172 2.16 -18.42 -29.85
C ASP A 172 1.24 -19.51 -30.39
N CYS A 173 1.79 -20.56 -31.00
CA CYS A 173 1.03 -21.63 -31.67
C CYS A 173 0.87 -22.85 -30.78
N MET A 174 -0.30 -23.50 -30.82
CA MET A 174 -0.54 -24.76 -30.09
C MET A 174 0.49 -25.83 -30.49
N SER A 175 0.88 -25.86 -31.77
CA SER A 175 1.89 -26.73 -32.33
C SER A 175 3.33 -26.37 -31.93
N GLY A 176 3.56 -25.20 -31.36
CA GLY A 176 4.90 -24.66 -31.16
C GLY A 176 5.59 -24.19 -32.45
N VAL A 177 4.91 -24.22 -33.60
CA VAL A 177 5.50 -23.90 -34.91
C VAL A 177 4.80 -22.71 -35.53
N CYS A 178 5.49 -21.57 -35.55
CA CYS A 178 5.11 -20.41 -36.33
C CYS A 178 5.94 -20.37 -37.61
N LYS A 179 5.31 -20.57 -38.77
CA LYS A 179 5.99 -20.53 -40.09
C LYS A 179 5.36 -19.45 -40.95
N CYS A 180 6.19 -18.52 -41.44
CA CYS A 180 5.76 -17.38 -42.27
C CYS A 180 4.61 -16.56 -41.63
N GLY A 181 4.61 -16.44 -40.29
CA GLY A 181 3.58 -15.69 -39.55
C GLY A 181 2.25 -16.43 -39.39
N THR A 182 2.21 -17.75 -39.61
CA THR A 182 1.01 -18.58 -39.42
C THR A 182 1.36 -19.88 -38.66
N CYS A 183 0.48 -20.28 -37.74
CA CYS A 183 0.61 -21.53 -36.99
C CYS A 183 0.37 -22.75 -37.88
N GLN A 184 1.26 -23.74 -37.78
CA GLN A 184 1.24 -24.98 -38.58
C GLN A 184 1.16 -26.23 -37.73
#